data_AF-A0A962S6S3-F1
#
_entry.id   AF-A0A962S6S3-F1
#
_cell.length_a   1.000
_cell.length_b   1.000
_cell.length_c   1.000
_cell.angle_alpha   90.00
_cell.angle_beta   90.00
_cell.angle_gamma   90.00
#
_symmetry.space_group_name_H-M   'P 1'
#
loop_
_entity.id
_entity.type
_entity.pdbx_description
1 polymer ?
#
loop_
_entity_poly.entity_id
_entity_poly.type
_entity_poly.pdbx_seq_one_letter_code
_entity_poly.pdbx_strand_id
1 'polypeptide(L)' 'MAKILEFKRPSANDLRKGKTLCRNNHHKWKVIKKNRFDVKEGKLVTVMECERCGIRRNKLT' A
#
# COMPACT_ATOMS: atom_id res chain seq x y z
N MET A 1 3.77 0.91 -36.46
CA MET A 1 4.87 1.36 -35.57
C MET A 1 4.82 0.51 -34.32
N ALA A 2 5.87 -0.26 -34.02
CA ALA A 2 5.91 -1.12 -32.84
C ALA A 2 6.33 -0.30 -31.61
N LYS A 3 5.56 -0.38 -30.51
CA LYS A 3 5.93 0.22 -29.23
C LYS A 3 6.93 -0.70 -28.52
N ILE A 4 8.22 -0.41 -28.68
CA ILE A 4 9.29 -1.12 -27.98
C ILE A 4 9.18 -0.78 -26.49
N LEU A 5 8.94 -1.80 -25.66
CA LEU A 5 8.95 -1.68 -24.20
C LEU A 5 10.39 -1.77 -23.73
N GLU A 6 10.87 -0.75 -23.04
CA GLU A 6 12.23 -0.76 -22.47
C GLU A 6 12.28 -1.67 -21.24
N PHE A 7 13.11 -2.71 -21.29
CA PHE A 7 13.31 -3.67 -20.18
C PHE A 7 14.35 -3.20 -19.15
N LYS A 8 14.56 -1.89 -19.01
CA LYS A 8 15.57 -1.35 -18.11
C LYS A 8 15.19 -1.69 -16.67
N ARG A 9 16.12 -2.33 -15.94
CA ARG A 9 15.92 -2.63 -14.52
C ARG A 9 15.74 -1.29 -13.76
N PRO A 10 14.69 -1.17 -12.94
CA PRO A 10 14.45 0.05 -12.18
C PRO A 10 15.61 0.32 -11.22
N SER A 11 16.00 1.58 -11.06
CA SER A 11 17.07 1.96 -10.14
C SER A 11 16.62 1.78 -8.69
N ALA A 12 17.59 1.62 -7.78
CA ALA A 12 17.32 1.63 -6.34
C ALA A 12 16.60 2.93 -5.91
N ASN A 13 16.86 4.05 -6.59
CA ASN A 13 16.16 5.32 -6.36
C ASN A 13 14.69 5.24 -6.75
N ASP A 14 14.37 4.63 -7.90
CA ASP A 14 12.99 4.48 -8.37
C ASP A 14 12.18 3.59 -7.42
N LEU A 15 12.80 2.51 -6.93
CA LEU A 15 12.17 1.58 -5.99
C LEU A 15 11.88 2.20 -4.61
N ARG A 16 12.70 3.19 -4.20
CA ARG A 16 12.66 3.82 -2.87
C ARG A 16 11.98 5.20 -2.88
N LYS A 17 11.69 5.76 -4.06
CA LYS A 17 11.02 7.06 -4.21
C LYS A 17 9.69 7.05 -3.45
N GLY A 18 9.54 7.99 -2.51
CA GLY A 18 8.33 8.12 -1.68
C GLY A 18 8.17 7.15 -0.50
N LYS A 19 9.12 6.22 -0.27
CA LYS A 19 9.06 5.23 0.82
C LYS A 19 9.91 5.60 2.06
N THR A 20 10.69 6.69 2.01
CA THR A 20 11.55 7.13 3.13
C THR A 20 10.75 7.44 4.39
N LEU A 21 9.68 8.23 4.29
CA LEU A 21 8.79 8.55 5.41
C LEU A 21 8.14 7.31 6.03
N CYS A 22 7.75 6.34 5.20
CA CYS A 22 7.13 5.11 5.67
C CYS A 22 8.08 4.23 6.47
N ARG A 23 9.40 4.31 6.22
CA ARG A 23 10.41 3.58 7.02
C ARG A 23 10.52 4.13 8.45
N ASN A 24 10.23 5.41 8.64
CA ASN A 24 10.27 6.09 9.93
C ASN A 24 8.89 6.07 10.64
N ASN A 25 8.01 5.13 10.32
CA ASN A 25 6.64 5.03 10.84
C ASN A 25 5.66 6.17 10.45
N HIS A 26 6.04 7.09 9.55
CA HIS A 26 5.16 8.15 9.05
C HIS A 26 4.33 7.68 7.85
N HIS A 27 3.33 6.84 8.14
CA HIS A 27 2.42 6.31 7.13
C HIS A 27 1.28 7.29 6.82
N LYS A 28 1.01 7.48 5.53
CA LYS A 28 -0.21 8.14 5.05
C LYS A 28 -1.30 7.09 4.86
N TRP A 29 -2.19 6.95 5.83
CA TRP A 29 -3.25 5.95 5.83
C TRP A 29 -4.44 6.40 4.98
N LYS A 30 -4.96 5.50 4.15
CA LYS A 30 -6.20 5.64 3.39
C LYS A 30 -7.13 4.51 3.76
N VAL A 31 -8.38 4.85 4.06
CA VAL A 31 -9.42 3.84 4.35
C VAL A 31 -9.84 3.15 3.06
N ILE A 32 -9.70 1.82 3.01
CA ILE A 32 -10.18 0.99 1.90
C ILE A 32 -11.59 0.53 2.22
N LYS A 33 -12.55 0.86 1.33
CA LYS A 33 -13.95 0.44 1.48
C LYS A 33 -14.25 -0.95 0.92
N LYS A 34 -13.31 -1.54 0.17
CA LYS A 34 -13.54 -2.77 -0.62
C LYS A 34 -13.64 -4.04 0.24
N ASN A 35 -12.87 -4.14 1.32
CA ASN A 35 -12.85 -5.32 2.20
C ASN A 35 -13.07 -4.89 3.65
N ARG A 36 -14.34 -4.80 4.08
CA ARG A 36 -14.71 -4.38 5.43
C ARG A 36 -15.00 -5.55 6.38
N PHE A 37 -15.00 -6.80 5.92
CA PHE A 37 -15.40 -7.94 6.74
C PHE A 37 -14.20 -8.85 7.00
N ASP A 38 -13.87 -9.09 8.27
CA ASP A 38 -12.82 -10.03 8.67
C ASP A 38 -13.44 -11.42 8.86
N VAL A 39 -13.05 -12.37 8.01
CA VAL A 39 -13.57 -13.75 8.02
C VAL A 39 -13.19 -14.49 9.30
N LYS A 40 -12.05 -14.15 9.92
CA LYS A 40 -11.57 -14.83 11.13
C LYS A 40 -12.33 -14.38 12.37
N GLU A 41 -12.66 -13.09 12.44
CA GLU A 41 -13.35 -12.52 13.61
C GLU A 41 -14.86 -12.41 13.42
N GLY A 42 -15.37 -12.65 12.22
CA GLY A 42 -16.80 -12.62 11.91
C GLY A 42 -17.45 -11.24 12.03
N LYS A 43 -16.65 -10.16 11.93
CA LYS A 43 -17.13 -8.78 12.15
C LYS A 43 -16.57 -7.79 11.13
N LEU A 44 -17.21 -6.62 11.10
CA LEU A 44 -16.78 -5.52 10.25
C LEU A 44 -15.54 -4.82 10.85
N VAL A 45 -14.47 -4.75 10.07
CA VAL A 45 -13.21 -4.09 10.41
C VAL A 45 -12.95 -2.94 9.44
N THR A 46 -12.31 -1.89 9.95
CA THR A 46 -11.84 -0.79 9.11
C THR A 46 -10.43 -1.09 8.63
N VAL A 47 -10.27 -1.39 7.34
CA VAL A 47 -8.97 -1.61 6.70
C VAL A 47 -8.41 -0.28 6.21
N MET A 48 -7.20 0.03 6.64
CA MET A 48 -6.43 1.18 6.19
C MET A 48 -5.21 0.69 5.42
N GLU A 49 -4.93 1.26 4.26
CA GLU A 49 -3.72 0.99 3.48
C GLU A 49 -2.90 2.26 3.33
N CYS A 50 -1.58 2.14 3.42
CA CYS A 50 -0.72 3.27 3.21
C CYS A 50 -0.56 3.57 1.72
N GLU A 51 -0.89 4.79 1.28
CA GLU A 51 -0.81 5.18 -0.14
C GLU A 51 0.62 5.15 -0.72
N ARG A 52 1.64 5.18 0.15
CA ARG A 52 3.06 5.23 -0.25
C ARG A 52 3.70 3.84 -0.33
N CYS A 53 3.44 2.98 0.65
CA CYS A 53 4.11 1.68 0.79
C CYS A 53 3.18 0.48 0.63
N GLY A 54 1.86 0.67 0.59
CA GLY A 54 0.89 -0.43 0.46
C GLY A 54 0.71 -1.29 1.72
N ILE A 55 1.35 -0.92 2.84
CA ILE A 55 1.15 -1.63 4.12
C ILE A 55 -0.31 -1.47 4.54
N ARG A 56 -0.93 -2.56 4.98
CA ARG A 56 -2.31 -2.59 5.47
C ARG A 56 -2.33 -2.70 7.00
N ARG A 57 -3.29 -2.00 7.62
CA ARG A 57 -3.64 -2.12 9.04
C ARG A 57 -5.14 -2.25 9.16
N ASN A 58 -5.59 -3.19 9.99
CA ASN A 58 -6.99 -3.35 10.34
C ASN A 58 -7.18 -2.76 11.73
N LYS A 59 -8.17 -1.89 11.90
CA LYS A 59 -8.63 -1.44 13.22
C LYS A 59 -9.98 -2.10 13.49
N LEU A 60 -10.06 -2.77 14.64
CA LEU A 60 -11.31 -3.30 15.16
C LEU A 60 -12.20 -2.13 15.55
N THR A 61 -13.42 -2.13 15.05
CA THR A 61 -14.47 -1.17 15.43
C THR A 61 -15.27 -1.74 16.58
#